data_AF-A0A7D3Y603-F1
#
_entry.id   AF-A0A7D3Y603-F1
#
_cell.length_a   1.000
_cell.length_b   1.000
_cell.length_c   1.000
_cell.angle_alpha   90.00
_cell.angle_beta   90.00
_cell.angle_gamma   90.00
#
_symmetry.space_group_name_H-M   'P 1'
#
loop_
_entity.id
_entity.type
_entity.pdbx_description
1 polymer ?
#
loop_
_entity_poly.entity_id
_entity_poly.type
_entity_poly.pdbx_seq_one_letter_code
_entity_poly.pdbx_strand_id
1 'polypeptide(L)'
;MDVQKKKLVTIVLTMIKEVYQKTSQLEEVLQTGSVQILSRNFDPMEEMLGALDFPEEQANMVYEFIQLYLDDQMTVDEVVLGIENGFKEEALQS
;
A
#
# COMPACT_ATOMS: atom_id res chain seq x y z
N MET A 1 -15.21 5.85 1.75
CA MET A 1 -14.96 5.04 0.56
C MET A 1 -16.06 3.97 0.43
N ASP A 2 -16.53 3.64 -0.77
CA ASP A 2 -17.54 2.59 -0.94
C ASP A 2 -16.96 1.17 -0.71
N VAL A 3 -17.84 0.18 -0.58
CA VAL A 3 -17.47 -1.22 -0.29
C VAL A 3 -16.64 -1.86 -1.40
N GLN A 4 -16.88 -1.50 -2.66
CA GLN A 4 -16.15 -2.07 -3.80
C GLN A 4 -14.71 -1.56 -3.83
N LYS A 5 -14.52 -0.25 -3.64
CA LYS A 5 -13.20 0.36 -3.53
C LYS A 5 -12.40 -0.20 -2.36
N LYS A 6 -13.01 -0.37 -1.18
CA LYS A 6 -12.36 -1.02 -0.03
C LYS A 6 -11.87 -2.44 -0.36
N LYS A 7 -12.70 -3.22 -1.03
CA LYS A 7 -12.35 -4.58 -1.44
C LYS A 7 -11.19 -4.59 -2.44
N LEU A 8 -11.19 -3.66 -3.40
CA LEU A 8 -10.10 -3.52 -4.37
C LEU A 8 -8.78 -3.18 -3.66
N VAL A 9 -8.78 -2.18 -2.78
CA VAL A 9 -7.61 -1.80 -1.98
C VAL A 9 -7.08 -2.99 -1.18
N THR A 10 -7.97 -3.71 -0.51
CA THR A 10 -7.61 -4.91 0.26
C THR A 10 -6.91 -5.96 -0.61
N ILE A 11 -7.43 -6.22 -1.81
CA ILE A 11 -6.84 -7.17 -2.76
C ILE A 11 -5.44 -6.71 -3.18
N VAL A 12 -5.30 -5.45 -3.57
CA VAL A 12 -4.02 -4.89 -4.02
C VAL A 12 -2.98 -4.94 -2.90
N LEU A 13 -3.33 -4.49 -1.69
CA LEU A 13 -2.43 -4.55 -0.53
C LEU A 13 -2.01 -6.00 -0.21
N THR A 14 -2.94 -6.95 -0.28
CA THR A 14 -2.63 -8.37 -0.06
C THR A 14 -1.63 -8.88 -1.11
N MET A 15 -1.85 -8.56 -2.39
CA MET A 15 -0.92 -8.93 -3.47
C MET A 15 0.47 -8.33 -3.26
N ILE A 16 0.55 -7.04 -2.88
CA ILE A 16 1.82 -6.37 -2.61
C ILE A 16 2.58 -7.09 -1.49
N LYS A 17 1.90 -7.45 -0.39
CA LYS A 17 2.52 -8.16 0.73
C LYS A 17 3.00 -9.55 0.35
N GLU A 18 2.21 -10.31 -0.41
CA GLU A 18 2.64 -11.65 -0.87
C GLU A 18 3.88 -11.58 -1.76
N VAL A 19 3.93 -10.62 -2.69
CA VAL A 19 5.08 -10.41 -3.56
C VAL A 19 6.29 -10.02 -2.70
N TYR A 20 6.13 -9.06 -1.78
CA TYR A 20 7.17 -8.62 -0.86
C TYR A 20 7.76 -9.76 -0.04
N GLN A 21 6.91 -10.55 0.62
CA GLN A 21 7.35 -11.69 1.44
C GLN A 21 8.10 -12.73 0.61
N LYS A 22 7.60 -13.09 -0.57
CA LYS A 22 8.27 -14.07 -1.45
C LYS A 22 9.64 -13.58 -1.90
N THR A 23 9.78 -12.30 -2.20
CA THR A 23 11.06 -11.72 -2.62
C THR A 23 12.04 -11.59 -1.46
N SER A 24 11.59 -11.20 -0.27
CA SER A 24 12.45 -11.21 0.93
C SER A 24 12.96 -12.61 1.25
N GLN A 25 12.10 -13.63 1.16
CA GLN A 25 12.52 -15.03 1.30
C GLN A 25 13.56 -15.45 0.25
N LEU A 26 13.38 -14.99 -1.00
CA LEU A 26 14.34 -15.28 -2.06
C LEU A 26 15.70 -14.60 -1.81
N GLU A 27 15.70 -13.36 -1.31
CA GLU A 27 16.92 -12.65 -0.91
C GLU A 27 17.68 -13.38 0.20
N GLU A 28 16.97 -13.87 1.22
CA GLU A 28 17.56 -14.67 2.31
C GLU A 28 18.22 -15.94 1.78
N VAL A 29 17.57 -16.65 0.86
CA VAL A 29 18.10 -17.88 0.26
C VAL A 29 19.31 -17.60 -0.63
N LEU A 30 19.28 -16.52 -1.41
CA LEU A 30 20.33 -16.17 -2.37
C LEU A 30 21.50 -15.40 -1.74
N GLN A 31 21.39 -15.00 -0.47
CA GLN A 31 22.34 -14.11 0.22
C GLN A 31 22.61 -12.81 -0.55
N THR A 32 21.64 -12.35 -1.34
CA THR A 32 21.74 -11.14 -2.13
C THR A 32 21.13 -9.98 -1.37
N GLY A 33 21.87 -8.89 -1.20
CA GLY A 33 21.34 -7.66 -0.62
C GLY A 33 20.46 -6.91 -1.62
N SER A 34 19.17 -6.78 -1.29
CA SER A 34 18.12 -6.04 -1.99
C SER A 34 17.80 -6.51 -3.42
N VAL A 35 16.71 -7.23 -3.56
CA VAL A 35 15.96 -7.36 -4.82
C VAL A 35 15.01 -6.17 -4.85
N GLN A 36 15.19 -5.26 -5.82
CA GLN A 36 14.17 -4.25 -6.09
C GLN A 36 12.98 -4.96 -6.76
N ILE A 37 11.90 -5.12 -5.98
CA ILE A 37 10.71 -5.90 -6.33
C ILE A 37 9.83 -5.15 -7.33
N LEU A 38 9.76 -3.83 -7.17
CA LEU A 38 8.96 -2.96 -8.02
C LEU A 38 9.85 -2.46 -9.16
N SER A 39 9.46 -2.82 -10.38
CA SER A 39 10.02 -2.24 -11.60
C SER A 39 9.83 -0.74 -11.56
N ARG A 40 10.85 0.03 -11.98
CA ARG A 40 10.72 1.49 -12.13
C ARG A 40 9.57 1.92 -13.06
N ASN A 41 9.01 1.00 -13.83
CA ASN A 41 7.97 1.28 -14.81
C ASN A 41 6.55 0.99 -14.29
N PHE A 42 6.39 0.44 -13.09
CA PHE A 42 5.07 0.16 -12.50
C PHE A 42 5.17 0.07 -10.97
N ASP A 43 4.62 1.08 -10.29
CA ASP A 43 4.42 1.06 -8.83
C ASP A 43 2.93 0.78 -8.54
N PRO A 44 2.57 -0.42 -8.03
CA PRO A 44 1.17 -0.77 -7.75
C PRO A 44 0.53 0.14 -6.69
N MET A 45 1.32 0.83 -5.86
CA MET A 45 0.80 1.74 -4.86
C MET A 45 0.41 3.07 -5.48
N GLU A 46 1.29 3.63 -6.31
CA GLU A 46 1.02 4.85 -7.07
C GLU A 46 -0.22 4.67 -7.97
N GLU A 47 -0.29 3.54 -8.69
CA GLU A 47 -1.41 3.20 -9.56
C GLU A 47 -2.72 3.00 -8.78
N MET A 48 -2.65 2.38 -7.60
CA MET A 48 -3.81 2.23 -6.73
C MET A 48 -4.31 3.59 -6.22
N LEU A 49 -3.41 4.45 -5.75
CA LEU A 49 -3.76 5.78 -5.25
C LEU A 49 -4.33 6.66 -6.37
N GLY A 50 -3.72 6.62 -7.56
CA GLY A 50 -4.23 7.31 -8.74
C GLY A 50 -5.62 6.82 -9.15
N ALA A 51 -5.86 5.50 -9.16
CA ALA A 51 -7.18 4.94 -9.48
C ALA A 51 -8.27 5.27 -8.45
N LEU A 52 -7.89 5.66 -7.23
CA LEU A 52 -8.81 6.09 -6.19
C LEU A 52 -9.05 7.61 -6.17
N ASP A 53 -8.35 8.36 -7.04
CA ASP A 53 -8.23 9.82 -6.98
C ASP A 53 -7.80 10.28 -5.57
N PHE A 54 -6.81 9.58 -4.98
CA PHE A 54 -6.35 9.87 -3.63
C PHE A 54 -5.57 11.20 -3.58
N PRO A 55 -5.75 12.03 -2.54
CA PRO A 55 -5.07 13.32 -2.44
C PRO A 55 -3.55 13.16 -2.35
N GLU A 56 -2.81 13.79 -3.27
CA GLU A 56 -1.34 13.70 -3.31
C GLU A 56 -0.69 14.17 -1.99
N GLU A 57 -1.27 15.20 -1.36
CA GLU A 57 -0.78 15.75 -0.08
C GLU A 57 -0.78 14.71 1.06
N GLN A 58 -1.62 13.69 0.95
CA GLN A 58 -1.77 12.63 1.94
C GLN A 58 -1.13 11.31 1.49
N ALA A 59 -0.60 11.24 0.27
CA ALA A 59 -0.01 10.01 -0.25
C ALA A 59 1.12 9.49 0.64
N ASN A 60 1.96 10.39 1.19
CA ASN A 60 3.04 10.03 2.12
C ASN A 60 2.54 9.25 3.35
N MET A 61 1.40 9.65 3.92
CA MET A 61 0.80 8.93 5.04
C MET A 61 0.41 7.51 4.65
N VAL A 62 -0.12 7.32 3.43
CA VAL A 62 -0.47 5.99 2.93
C VAL A 62 0.77 5.13 2.71
N TYR A 63 1.85 5.68 2.18
CA TYR A 63 3.13 4.99 2.06
C TYR A 63 3.63 4.48 3.43
N GLU A 64 3.51 5.29 4.49
CA GLU A 64 3.88 4.90 5.85
C GLU A 64 3.01 3.74 6.37
N PHE A 65 1.68 3.81 6.20
CA PHE A 65 0.78 2.72 6.62
C PHE A 65 1.10 1.41 5.91
N ILE A 66 1.44 1.47 4.62
CA ILE A 66 1.77 0.28 3.86
C ILE A 66 3.12 -0.30 4.31
N GLN A 67 4.13 0.54 4.60
CA GLN A 67 5.39 0.05 5.18
C GLN A 67 5.15 -0.68 6.51
N LEU A 68 4.36 -0.10 7.41
CA LEU A 68 3.99 -0.74 8.67
C LEU A 68 3.24 -2.07 8.46
N TYR A 69 2.40 -2.16 7.42
CA TYR A 69 1.73 -3.40 7.06
C TYR A 69 2.66 -4.47 6.48
N LEU A 70 3.66 -4.08 5.69
CA LEU A 70 4.70 -4.98 5.18
C LEU A 70 5.58 -5.52 6.30
N ASP A 71 5.84 -4.70 7.33
CA ASP A 71 6.61 -5.06 8.52
C ASP A 71 5.78 -5.80 9.59
N ASP A 72 4.56 -6.24 9.27
CA ASP A 72 3.64 -6.93 10.19
C ASP A 72 3.24 -6.10 11.44
N GLN A 73 3.42 -4.78 11.41
CA GLN A 73 3.06 -3.84 12.49
C GLN A 73 1.63 -3.29 12.36
N MET A 74 0.99 -3.52 11.23
CA MET A 74 -0.39 -3.10 10.95
C MET A 74 -1.12 -4.19 10.19
N THR A 75 -2.44 -4.28 10.37
CA THR A 75 -3.32 -5.18 9.62
C THR A 75 -3.83 -4.49 8.35
N VAL A 76 -4.25 -5.29 7.35
CA VAL A 76 -4.81 -4.73 6.11
C VAL A 76 -6.07 -3.89 6.37
N ASP A 77 -6.89 -4.26 7.35
CA ASP A 77 -8.09 -3.52 7.73
C ASP A 77 -7.75 -2.15 8.32
N GLU A 78 -6.69 -2.08 9.15
CA GLU A 78 -6.20 -0.82 9.70
C GLU A 78 -5.65 0.12 8.62
N VAL A 79 -4.91 -0.42 7.63
CA VAL A 79 -4.45 0.38 6.48
C VAL A 79 -5.62 0.91 5.66
N VAL A 80 -6.61 0.06 5.35
CA VAL A 80 -7.81 0.46 4.60
C VAL A 80 -8.59 1.53 5.34
N LEU A 81 -8.68 1.44 6.67
CA LEU A 81 -9.28 2.47 7.52
C LEU A 81 -8.48 3.77 7.50
N GLY A 82 -7.15 3.70 7.57
CA GLY A 82 -6.26 4.85 7.46
C GLY A 82 -6.46 5.62 6.15
N ILE A 83 -6.47 4.90 5.02
CA ILE A 83 -6.74 5.46 3.68
C ILE A 83 -8.15 6.11 3.66
N GLU A 84 -9.15 5.44 4.21
CA GLU A 84 -10.50 6.01 4.26
C GLU A 84 -10.59 7.30 5.10
N ASN A 85 -9.84 7.39 6.19
CA ASN A 85 -9.83 8.57 7.04
C ASN A 85 -9.11 9.74 6.36
N GLY A 86 -8.06 9.47 5.58
CA GLY A 86 -7.40 10.50 4.79
C GLY A 86 -8.35 11.23 3.83
N PHE A 87 -9.18 10.48 3.10
CA PHE A 87 -10.25 11.05 2.26
C PHE A 87 -11.22 11.96 3.04
N LYS A 88 -11.48 11.66 4.32
CA LYS A 88 -12.41 12.46 5.14
C LYS A 88 -11.75 13.74 5.65
N GLU A 89 -10.45 13.70 5.95
CA GLU A 89 -9.71 14.89 6.38
C GLU A 89 -9.59 15.92 5.27
N GLU A 90 -9.39 15.50 4.02
CA GLU A 90 -9.42 16.39 2.85
C GLU A 90 -10.79 17.07 2.68
N ALA A 91 -11.86 16.28 2.76
CA ALA A 91 -13.23 16.77 2.62
C ALA A 91 -13.67 17.77 3.72
N LEU A 92 -12.93 17.84 4.83
CA LEU A 92 -13.15 18.81 5.91
C LEU A 92 -12.30 20.07 5.76
N GLN A 93 -11.28 20.05 4.90
CA GLN A 93 -10.38 21.17 4.63
C GLN A 93 -10.71 21.91 3.32
N SER A 94 -11.67 21.40 2.53
CA SER A 94 -12.17 21.96 1.26
C SER A 94 -13.53 22.66 1.40
#